data_AF-A0A520FJJ3-F1
#
_entry.id   AF-A0A520FJJ3-F1
#
_cell.length_a   1.000
_cell.length_b   1.000
_cell.length_c   1.000
_cell.angle_alpha   90.00
_cell.angle_beta   90.00
_cell.angle_gamma   90.00
#
_symmetry.space_group_name_H-M   'P 1'
#
loop_
_entity.id
_entity.type
_entity.pdbx_description
1 polymer ?
#
loop_
_entity_poly.entity_id
_entity_poly.type
_entity_poly.pdbx_seq_one_letter_code
_entity_poly.pdbx_strand_id
1 'polypeptide(L)'
;MTLIVARKHGDMISAVADTKITVHPSLEAGSRRSLREYDAPVLKLAIVRPDLLIGVAGDAPPEALTAAAKHWHKGSAEDVLEALKIYTTSNDNGFVVAALAPARLWRVSNGVVYERTEQGETWEGDAEPYKTFMERYAEWPDSCPVDFRLLSSLQALTDGPWSTQHPSVGGHVLHVQTVDNEFRYVPNGSATFEPTPGNGIFFTQHFATGIGTTPGAFAAFIEGRQQQLLFVHGEPWEHVPVQAETMEELISAAAELHNQQLAAAEPPDSQWQ
;
A
#
# COMPACT_ATOMS: atom_id res chain seq x y z
N MET A 1 4.88 -9.36 8.89
CA MET A 1 5.30 -7.98 9.22
C MET A 1 5.49 -7.21 7.91
N THR A 2 5.59 -5.89 7.95
CA THR A 2 5.39 -4.97 6.81
C THR A 2 6.08 -3.64 7.09
N LEU A 3 6.11 -2.72 6.13
CA LEU A 3 6.44 -1.32 6.34
C LEU A 3 5.39 -0.40 5.71
N ILE A 4 4.88 0.54 6.50
CA ILE A 4 4.05 1.66 6.05
C ILE A 4 4.71 2.95 6.52
N VAL A 5 4.82 3.93 5.64
CA VAL A 5 5.34 5.26 5.95
C VAL A 5 4.43 6.32 5.35
N ALA A 6 4.08 7.35 6.13
CA ALA A 6 3.35 8.52 5.66
C ALA A 6 4.05 9.81 6.09
N ARG A 7 4.12 10.80 5.19
CA ARG A 7 4.73 12.09 5.43
C ARG A 7 3.83 13.24 5.00
N LYS A 8 3.82 14.30 5.81
CA LYS A 8 3.14 15.56 5.54
C LYS A 8 4.15 16.55 4.95
N HIS A 9 3.75 17.24 3.89
CA HIS A 9 4.55 18.28 3.23
C HIS A 9 3.64 19.44 2.83
N GLY A 10 3.68 20.52 3.63
CA GLY A 10 2.65 21.56 3.57
C GLY A 10 1.30 21.03 4.04
N ASP A 11 0.25 21.25 3.27
CA ASP A 11 -1.11 20.73 3.52
C ASP A 11 -1.40 19.41 2.78
N MET A 12 -0.36 18.80 2.20
CA MET A 12 -0.45 17.52 1.51
C MET A 12 0.15 16.41 2.37
N ILE A 13 -0.35 15.20 2.15
CA ILE A 13 0.17 13.97 2.73
C ILE A 13 0.38 12.94 1.63
N SER A 14 1.50 12.22 1.75
CA SER A 14 1.82 11.09 0.88
C SER A 14 2.26 9.90 1.71
N ALA A 15 1.95 8.70 1.23
CA ALA A 15 2.19 7.47 1.95
C ALA A 15 2.56 6.32 1.03
N VAL A 16 3.39 5.42 1.53
CA VAL A 16 3.83 4.22 0.83
C VAL A 16 3.75 2.99 1.73
N ALA A 17 3.48 1.83 1.14
CA ALA A 17 3.45 0.55 1.84
C ALA A 17 3.76 -0.63 0.92
N ASP A 18 4.28 -1.70 1.49
CA ASP A 18 4.49 -2.96 0.78
C ASP A 18 3.25 -3.87 0.91
N THR A 19 3.04 -4.82 0.00
CA THR A 19 1.87 -5.71 0.05
C THR A 19 2.13 -7.11 0.62
N LYS A 20 3.37 -7.49 0.91
CA LYS A 20 3.75 -8.84 1.34
C LYS A 20 3.17 -9.21 2.71
N ILE A 21 2.58 -10.41 2.83
CA ILE A 21 2.28 -11.00 4.12
C ILE A 21 3.45 -11.88 4.56
N THR A 22 4.15 -11.52 5.63
CA THR A 22 5.11 -12.44 6.27
C THR A 22 4.40 -13.38 7.23
N VAL A 23 4.58 -14.68 7.06
CA VAL A 23 4.21 -15.69 8.07
C VAL A 23 5.44 -16.01 8.90
N HIS A 24 5.34 -15.94 10.23
CA HIS A 24 6.50 -16.09 11.13
C HIS A 24 7.19 -17.46 10.95
N PRO A 25 8.54 -17.51 10.89
CA PRO A 25 9.30 -18.74 10.60
C PRO A 25 9.11 -19.87 11.62
N SER A 26 8.65 -19.58 12.84
CA SER A 26 8.41 -20.61 13.86
C SER A 26 7.27 -21.57 13.51
N LEU A 27 6.48 -21.28 12.48
CA LEU A 27 5.46 -22.19 11.95
C LEU A 27 5.89 -22.92 10.67
N GLU A 28 7.01 -22.54 10.08
CA GLU A 28 7.79 -23.26 9.06
C GLU A 28 8.82 -22.27 8.49
N ALA A 29 10.11 -22.47 8.80
CA ALA A 29 11.18 -21.73 8.16
C ALA A 29 11.14 -22.06 6.66
N GLY A 30 10.67 -21.10 5.85
CA GLY A 30 10.44 -21.30 4.41
C GLY A 30 9.01 -21.68 4.03
N SER A 31 8.00 -21.38 4.85
CA SER A 31 6.59 -21.60 4.45
C SER A 31 6.34 -20.92 3.10
N ARG A 32 5.79 -21.70 2.15
CA ARG A 32 5.58 -21.29 0.75
C ARG A 32 4.77 -19.99 0.57
N ARG A 33 4.09 -19.48 1.61
CA ARG A 33 3.34 -18.22 1.59
C ARG A 33 4.22 -16.97 1.61
N SER A 34 5.32 -16.95 2.37
CA SER A 34 6.26 -15.81 2.34
C SER A 34 7.03 -15.73 1.02
N LEU A 35 6.97 -16.77 0.19
CA LEU A 35 7.52 -16.84 -1.18
C LEU A 35 6.49 -16.48 -2.26
N ARG A 36 5.21 -16.31 -1.89
CA ARG A 36 4.10 -15.91 -2.78
C ARG A 36 3.75 -14.45 -2.58
N GLU A 37 4.77 -13.61 -2.55
CA GLU A 37 4.67 -12.18 -2.24
C GLU A 37 3.77 -11.44 -3.24
N TYR A 38 3.70 -11.97 -4.47
CA TYR A 38 2.85 -11.49 -5.53
C TYR A 38 1.49 -12.17 -5.52
N ASP A 39 1.37 -13.50 -5.38
CA ASP A 39 0.12 -14.23 -5.57
C ASP A 39 -1.01 -13.91 -4.57
N ALA A 40 -0.69 -13.43 -3.37
CA ALA A 40 -1.67 -13.13 -2.33
C ALA A 40 -1.32 -11.83 -1.56
N PRO A 41 -1.31 -10.68 -2.25
CA PRO A 41 -0.98 -9.42 -1.64
C PRO A 41 -2.16 -8.87 -0.84
N VAL A 42 -1.86 -8.02 0.15
CA VAL A 42 -2.88 -7.25 0.88
C VAL A 42 -2.69 -5.76 0.62
N LEU A 43 -3.80 -5.06 0.38
CA LEU A 43 -3.81 -3.62 0.26
C LEU A 43 -3.69 -2.96 1.64
N LYS A 44 -2.46 -2.90 2.15
CA LYS A 44 -2.19 -2.42 3.52
C LYS A 44 -2.35 -0.92 3.71
N LEU A 45 -2.46 -0.15 2.63
CA LEU A 45 -2.90 1.25 2.62
C LEU A 45 -4.26 1.32 1.96
N ALA A 46 -5.28 1.73 2.70
CA ALA A 46 -6.67 1.82 2.27
C ALA A 46 -7.14 3.28 2.25
N ILE A 47 -7.57 3.77 1.08
CA ILE A 47 -8.33 5.03 0.98
C ILE A 47 -9.78 4.74 1.35
N VAL A 48 -10.15 5.12 2.56
CA VAL A 48 -11.46 4.76 3.15
C VAL A 48 -12.51 5.82 2.93
N ARG A 49 -12.06 7.07 2.74
CA ARG A 49 -12.81 8.22 2.24
C ARG A 49 -11.85 9.09 1.41
N PRO A 50 -12.35 10.01 0.56
CA PRO A 50 -11.48 10.91 -0.18
C PRO A 50 -10.52 11.70 0.74
N ASP A 51 -10.92 11.99 1.97
CA ASP A 51 -10.15 12.76 2.95
C ASP A 51 -9.46 11.91 4.02
N LEU A 52 -9.58 10.58 4.00
CA LEU A 52 -9.12 9.69 5.07
C LEU A 52 -8.42 8.43 4.52
N LEU A 53 -7.17 8.25 4.93
CA LEU A 53 -6.30 7.14 4.57
C LEU A 53 -5.92 6.35 5.84
N ILE A 54 -5.93 5.02 5.74
CA ILE A 54 -5.54 4.12 6.82
C ILE A 54 -4.52 3.11 6.30
N GLY A 55 -3.36 3.07 6.95
CA GLY A 55 -2.37 2.02 6.83
C GLY A 55 -2.47 1.03 7.99
N VAL A 56 -2.29 -0.26 7.73
CA VAL A 56 -2.28 -1.31 8.76
C VAL A 56 -1.03 -2.21 8.72
N ALA A 57 -0.46 -2.44 9.90
CA ALA A 57 0.62 -3.41 10.11
C ALA A 57 0.27 -4.36 11.25
N GLY A 58 1.07 -5.43 11.36
CA GLY A 58 0.91 -6.48 12.37
C GLY A 58 0.17 -7.70 11.84
N ASP A 59 -0.52 -8.40 12.75
CA ASP A 59 -1.18 -9.67 12.46
C ASP A 59 -2.49 -9.48 11.69
N ALA A 60 -2.80 -10.41 10.78
CA ALA A 60 -4.10 -10.46 10.09
C ALA A 60 -4.59 -9.08 9.53
N PRO A 61 -3.80 -8.39 8.65
CA PRO A 61 -4.17 -7.05 8.18
C PRO A 61 -5.57 -6.96 7.50
N PRO A 62 -6.03 -7.95 6.71
CA PRO A 62 -7.40 -7.94 6.18
C PRO A 62 -8.48 -7.87 7.26
N GLU A 63 -8.34 -8.64 8.33
CA GLU A 63 -9.27 -8.69 9.45
C GLU A 63 -9.26 -7.36 10.22
N ALA A 64 -8.08 -6.78 10.42
CA ALA A 64 -7.90 -5.48 11.05
C ALA A 64 -8.56 -4.34 10.24
N LEU A 65 -8.40 -4.34 8.92
CA LEU A 65 -9.08 -3.39 8.02
C LEU A 65 -10.60 -3.60 8.03
N THR A 66 -11.07 -4.84 7.99
CA THR A 66 -12.50 -5.17 8.08
C THR A 66 -13.11 -4.68 9.40
N ALA A 67 -12.38 -4.82 10.51
CA ALA A 67 -12.81 -4.30 11.81
C ALA A 67 -12.91 -2.78 11.80
N ALA A 68 -11.90 -2.09 11.25
CA ALA A 68 -11.88 -0.64 11.11
C ALA A 68 -13.02 -0.13 10.19
N ALA A 69 -13.33 -0.86 9.12
CA ALA A 69 -14.34 -0.51 8.12
C ALA A 69 -15.74 -0.24 8.69
N LYS A 70 -16.07 -0.88 9.81
CA LYS A 70 -17.33 -0.67 10.54
C LYS A 70 -17.53 0.77 11.04
N HIS A 71 -16.46 1.57 11.01
CA HIS A 71 -16.40 2.93 11.52
C HIS A 71 -16.08 3.98 10.44
N TRP A 72 -15.59 3.61 9.25
CA TRP A 72 -15.11 4.60 8.26
C TRP A 72 -16.19 5.54 7.72
N HIS A 73 -17.43 5.05 7.60
CA HIS A 73 -18.58 5.86 7.18
C HIS A 73 -19.22 6.66 8.32
N LYS A 74 -18.77 6.44 9.57
CA LYS A 74 -19.37 7.02 10.76
C LYS A 74 -18.50 8.17 11.25
N GLY A 75 -18.93 9.39 10.93
CA GLY A 75 -18.46 10.59 11.61
C GLY A 75 -17.06 11.04 11.23
N SER A 76 -16.33 11.51 12.24
CA SER A 76 -15.05 12.21 12.12
C SER A 76 -13.86 11.24 12.06
N ALA A 77 -12.65 11.74 11.78
CA ALA A 77 -11.44 10.92 11.88
C ALA A 77 -11.23 10.42 13.32
N GLU A 78 -11.63 11.21 14.31
CA GLU A 78 -11.56 10.90 15.74
C GLU A 78 -12.37 9.64 16.12
N ASP A 79 -13.53 9.44 15.50
CA ASP A 79 -14.35 8.24 15.73
C ASP A 79 -13.64 6.97 15.25
N VAL A 80 -12.93 7.07 14.12
CA VAL A 80 -12.09 5.98 13.59
C VAL A 80 -10.90 5.74 14.50
N LEU A 81 -10.23 6.80 14.98
CA LEU A 81 -9.09 6.68 15.88
C LEU A 81 -9.45 5.98 17.19
N GLU A 82 -10.60 6.30 17.81
CA GLU A 82 -11.02 5.62 19.04
C GLU A 82 -11.35 4.14 18.79
N ALA A 83 -11.98 3.81 17.65
CA ALA A 83 -12.24 2.43 17.29
C ALA A 83 -10.94 1.62 17.08
N LEU A 84 -9.97 2.19 16.35
CA LEU A 84 -8.66 1.56 16.14
C LEU A 84 -7.90 1.40 17.45
N LYS A 85 -7.93 2.41 18.32
CA LYS A 85 -7.32 2.35 19.64
C LYS A 85 -7.88 1.19 20.46
N ILE A 86 -9.20 1.03 20.53
CA ILE A 86 -9.83 -0.11 21.21
C ILE A 86 -9.38 -1.44 20.58
N TYR A 87 -9.38 -1.53 19.24
CA TYR A 87 -8.96 -2.73 18.52
C TYR A 87 -7.52 -3.15 18.88
N THR A 88 -6.59 -2.20 18.94
CA THR A 88 -5.17 -2.46 19.28
C THR A 88 -4.91 -2.80 20.75
N THR A 89 -5.91 -2.80 21.63
CA THR A 89 -5.74 -3.30 23.01
C THR A 89 -5.73 -4.82 23.12
N SER A 90 -6.28 -5.52 22.12
CA SER A 90 -6.43 -6.98 22.12
C SER A 90 -5.83 -7.67 20.91
N ASN A 91 -5.28 -6.89 19.97
CA ASN A 91 -4.68 -7.38 18.73
C ASN A 91 -3.32 -6.73 18.54
N ASP A 92 -2.34 -7.52 18.09
CA ASP A 92 -0.98 -7.05 17.81
C ASP A 92 -0.93 -6.38 16.43
N ASN A 93 -1.61 -5.24 16.35
CA ASN A 93 -1.70 -4.39 15.17
C ASN A 93 -1.27 -2.97 15.50
N GLY A 94 -0.74 -2.32 14.48
CA GLY A 94 -0.55 -0.87 14.48
C GLY A 94 -1.14 -0.26 13.22
N PHE A 95 -1.48 1.02 13.30
CA PHE A 95 -2.07 1.76 12.22
C PHE A 95 -1.36 3.08 12.00
N VAL A 96 -1.22 3.44 10.73
CA VAL A 96 -0.99 4.82 10.29
C VAL A 96 -2.33 5.39 9.87
N VAL A 97 -2.70 6.56 10.37
CA VAL A 97 -3.93 7.25 9.95
C VAL A 97 -3.56 8.64 9.45
N ALA A 98 -4.10 9.02 8.31
CA ALA A 98 -3.92 10.33 7.73
C ALA A 98 -5.27 10.92 7.33
N ALA A 99 -5.52 12.18 7.70
CA ALA A 99 -6.72 12.91 7.31
C ALA A 99 -6.34 14.21 6.61
N LEU A 100 -7.19 14.69 5.70
CA LEU A 100 -7.06 15.98 5.03
C LEU A 100 -8.07 17.01 5.59
N ALA A 101 -7.88 18.28 5.25
CA ALA A 101 -8.75 19.40 5.65
C ALA A 101 -9.07 19.48 7.17
N PRO A 102 -8.06 19.65 8.05
CA PRO A 102 -6.65 19.89 7.75
C PRO A 102 -5.81 18.61 7.69
N ALA A 103 -4.66 18.67 7.01
CA ALA A 103 -3.71 17.58 6.95
C ALA A 103 -3.18 17.20 8.35
N ARG A 104 -3.51 15.99 8.80
CA ARG A 104 -3.12 15.44 10.11
C ARG A 104 -2.64 14.00 9.99
N LEU A 105 -1.69 13.64 10.84
CA LEU A 105 -1.08 12.31 10.90
C LEU A 105 -1.18 11.74 12.30
N TRP A 106 -1.50 10.45 12.39
CA TRP A 106 -1.48 9.70 13.63
C TRP A 106 -0.82 8.34 13.45
N ARG A 107 -0.32 7.82 14.57
CA ARG A 107 -0.03 6.40 14.75
C ARG A 107 -0.97 5.86 15.83
N VAL A 108 -1.55 4.69 15.61
CA VAL A 108 -2.37 4.01 16.63
C VAL A 108 -1.78 2.64 16.89
N SER A 109 -1.38 2.37 18.14
CA SER A 109 -0.80 1.09 18.52
C SER A 109 -0.93 0.87 20.01
N ASN A 110 -1.13 -0.37 20.45
CA ASN A 110 -1.16 -0.76 21.87
C ASN A 110 -2.16 0.08 22.71
N GLY A 111 -3.33 0.38 22.16
CA GLY A 111 -4.36 1.16 22.87
C GLY A 111 -4.06 2.65 23.00
N VAL A 112 -3.07 3.17 22.25
CA VAL A 112 -2.66 4.58 22.32
C VAL A 112 -2.71 5.22 20.93
N VAL A 113 -3.21 6.44 20.88
CA VAL A 113 -3.17 7.32 19.69
C VAL A 113 -2.05 8.32 19.88
N TYR A 114 -1.10 8.34 18.95
CA TYR A 114 0.00 9.29 18.91
C TYR A 114 -0.25 10.27 17.77
N GLU A 115 -0.47 11.55 18.09
CA GLU A 115 -0.52 12.60 17.07
C GLU A 115 0.90 12.90 16.56
N ARG A 116 1.04 12.89 15.22
CA ARG A 116 2.32 12.95 14.51
C ARG A 116 2.39 14.09 13.49
N THR A 117 1.37 14.95 13.46
CA THR A 117 1.23 16.04 12.49
C THR A 117 2.42 16.99 12.50
N GLU A 118 2.88 17.44 13.67
CA GLU A 118 3.99 18.39 13.81
C GLU A 118 5.35 17.77 13.47
N GLN A 119 5.49 16.46 13.65
CA GLN A 119 6.70 15.71 13.26
C GLN A 119 6.80 15.56 11.74
N GLY A 120 5.69 15.74 11.02
CA GLY A 120 5.61 15.62 9.57
C GLY A 120 5.77 14.19 9.05
N GLU A 121 5.84 13.19 9.93
CA GLU A 121 6.09 11.79 9.58
C GLU A 121 5.51 10.83 10.63
N THR A 122 4.92 9.75 10.13
CA THR A 122 4.49 8.60 10.91
C THR A 122 4.74 7.32 10.12
N TRP A 123 4.90 6.21 10.83
CA TRP A 123 5.15 4.91 10.22
C TRP A 123 4.67 3.80 11.15
N GLU A 124 4.47 2.62 10.58
CA GLU A 124 4.21 1.39 11.33
C GLU A 124 4.81 0.19 10.60
N GLY A 125 5.25 -0.81 11.36
CA GLY A 125 5.91 -1.99 10.82
C GLY A 125 7.20 -2.33 11.54
N ASP A 126 8.09 -3.04 10.85
CA ASP A 126 9.38 -3.44 11.42
C ASP A 126 10.37 -2.28 11.46
N ALA A 127 11.03 -2.11 12.61
CA ALA A 127 11.97 -1.02 12.83
C ALA A 127 13.23 -1.13 11.95
N GLU A 128 13.70 -2.34 11.64
CA GLU A 128 14.89 -2.56 10.81
C GLU A 128 14.66 -2.14 9.34
N PRO A 129 13.60 -2.59 8.64
CA PRO A 129 13.20 -2.03 7.36
C PRO A 129 12.98 -0.53 7.39
N TYR A 130 12.33 0.00 8.42
CA TYR A 130 12.11 1.44 8.52
C TYR A 130 13.44 2.20 8.57
N LYS A 131 14.42 1.70 9.32
CA LYS A 131 15.75 2.31 9.37
C LYS A 131 16.40 2.31 7.98
N THR A 132 16.41 1.18 7.28
CA THR A 132 16.97 1.08 5.92
C THR A 132 16.22 1.98 4.94
N PHE A 133 14.89 2.05 5.04
CA PHE A 133 14.06 2.96 4.27
C PHE A 133 14.49 4.41 4.48
N MET A 134 14.71 4.83 5.73
CA MET A 134 15.12 6.20 6.05
C MET A 134 16.55 6.52 5.58
N GLU A 135 17.45 5.53 5.60
CA GLU A 135 18.78 5.66 4.99
C GLU A 135 18.66 5.93 3.49
N ARG A 136 17.83 5.17 2.76
CA ARG A 136 17.54 5.41 1.34
C ARG A 136 16.84 6.74 1.08
N TYR A 137 15.89 7.11 1.92
CA TYR A 137 15.16 8.37 1.79
C TYR A 137 16.11 9.58 1.93
N ALA A 138 17.13 9.47 2.77
CA ALA A 138 18.14 10.51 2.99
C ALA A 138 19.20 10.60 1.88
N GLU A 139 19.35 9.57 1.04
CA GLU A 139 20.26 9.61 -0.13
C GLU A 139 19.77 10.59 -1.22
N TRP A 140 18.47 10.86 -1.26
CA TRP A 140 17.88 11.78 -2.22
C TRP A 140 18.06 13.25 -1.83
N PRO A 141 18.37 14.15 -2.79
CA PRO A 141 18.41 15.59 -2.53
C PRO A 141 17.08 16.14 -2.01
N ASP A 142 17.13 17.16 -1.15
CA ASP A 142 15.91 17.80 -0.61
C ASP A 142 15.05 18.52 -1.67
N SER A 143 15.62 18.82 -2.83
CA SER A 143 14.87 19.34 -3.99
C SER A 143 14.02 18.27 -4.68
N CYS A 144 14.23 16.99 -4.37
CA CYS A 144 13.46 15.91 -4.94
C CYS A 144 12.06 15.85 -4.29
N PRO A 145 10.98 15.72 -5.08
CA PRO A 145 9.62 15.63 -4.54
C PRO A 145 9.48 14.54 -3.49
N VAL A 146 8.74 14.81 -2.41
CA VAL A 146 8.53 13.87 -1.29
C VAL A 146 7.95 12.55 -1.79
N ASP A 147 7.01 12.61 -2.74
CA ASP A 147 6.35 11.45 -3.35
C ASP A 147 7.35 10.50 -4.01
N PHE A 148 8.25 11.06 -4.82
CA PHE A 148 9.31 10.29 -5.47
C PHE A 148 10.26 9.67 -4.42
N ARG A 149 10.70 10.46 -3.44
CA ARG A 149 11.60 9.98 -2.38
C ARG A 149 10.98 8.82 -1.61
N LEU A 150 9.70 8.93 -1.23
CA LEU A 150 8.97 7.85 -0.54
C LEU A 150 8.89 6.60 -1.41
N LEU A 151 8.39 6.74 -2.64
CA LEU A 151 8.20 5.63 -3.58
C LEU A 151 9.52 4.91 -3.86
N SER A 152 10.55 5.65 -4.31
CA SER A 152 11.83 5.06 -4.69
C SER A 152 12.56 4.43 -3.50
N SER A 153 12.41 4.98 -2.30
CA SER A 153 13.02 4.39 -1.11
C SER A 153 12.36 3.09 -0.72
N LEU A 154 11.03 2.98 -0.80
CA LEU A 154 10.35 1.71 -0.53
C LEU A 154 10.60 0.69 -1.64
N GLN A 155 10.58 1.13 -2.90
CA GLN A 155 10.95 0.28 -4.04
C GLN A 155 12.35 -0.30 -3.87
N ALA A 156 13.34 0.46 -3.37
CA ALA A 156 14.67 -0.10 -3.11
C ALA A 156 14.69 -1.22 -2.04
N LEU A 157 13.65 -1.35 -1.22
CA LEU A 157 13.51 -2.44 -0.23
C LEU A 157 12.72 -3.62 -0.80
N THR A 158 11.81 -3.39 -1.76
CA THR A 158 11.01 -4.44 -2.40
C THR A 158 11.66 -4.99 -3.67
N ASP A 159 12.45 -4.18 -4.36
CA ASP A 159 13.07 -4.50 -5.64
C ASP A 159 14.54 -4.83 -5.42
N GLY A 160 14.93 -6.07 -5.76
CA GLY A 160 16.30 -6.51 -5.64
C GLY A 160 16.43 -8.03 -5.66
N PRO A 161 17.64 -8.57 -5.83
CA PRO A 161 17.83 -10.01 -5.70
C PRO A 161 17.40 -10.48 -4.30
N TRP A 162 16.77 -11.65 -4.24
CA TRP A 162 16.24 -12.28 -3.02
C TRP A 162 17.22 -12.23 -1.83
N SER A 163 18.53 -12.31 -2.09
CA SER A 163 19.58 -12.25 -1.07
C SER A 163 19.72 -10.89 -0.36
N THR A 164 19.08 -9.84 -0.86
CA THR A 164 19.18 -8.46 -0.35
C THR A 164 17.84 -7.87 0.09
N GLN A 165 16.73 -8.52 -0.24
CA GLN A 165 15.40 -8.09 0.22
C GLN A 165 15.25 -8.38 1.71
N HIS A 166 14.63 -7.44 2.43
CA HIS A 166 14.33 -7.68 3.84
C HIS A 166 13.20 -8.72 3.96
N PRO A 167 13.30 -9.72 4.86
CA PRO A 167 12.33 -10.82 4.93
C PRO A 167 10.88 -10.38 5.22
N SER A 168 10.68 -9.19 5.78
CA SER A 168 9.36 -8.65 6.14
C SER A 168 8.79 -7.57 5.22
N VAL A 169 9.48 -7.22 4.14
CA VAL A 169 8.99 -6.24 3.16
C VAL A 169 9.08 -6.88 1.78
N GLY A 170 8.09 -6.65 0.91
CA GLY A 170 8.11 -7.19 -0.45
C GLY A 170 6.75 -7.09 -1.14
N GLY A 171 6.59 -7.83 -2.24
CA GLY A 171 5.41 -7.73 -3.08
C GLY A 171 5.36 -6.40 -3.83
N HIS A 172 4.17 -5.82 -3.98
CA HIS A 172 3.96 -4.55 -4.66
C HIS A 172 4.21 -3.37 -3.73
N VAL A 173 4.62 -2.25 -4.31
CA VAL A 173 4.65 -0.95 -3.62
C VAL A 173 3.35 -0.21 -3.90
N LEU A 174 2.60 0.06 -2.84
CA LEU A 174 1.47 0.98 -2.85
C LEU A 174 1.98 2.38 -2.62
N HIS A 175 1.43 3.34 -3.37
CA HIS A 175 1.72 4.75 -3.21
C HIS A 175 0.42 5.53 -3.26
N VAL A 176 0.19 6.35 -2.24
CA VAL A 176 -0.94 7.27 -2.13
C VAL A 176 -0.40 8.68 -1.98
N GLN A 177 -1.01 9.63 -2.68
CA GLN A 177 -0.68 11.05 -2.57
C GLN A 177 -1.95 11.88 -2.43
N THR A 178 -1.78 13.16 -2.06
CA THR A 178 -2.87 14.14 -2.07
C THR A 178 -2.97 14.79 -3.44
N VAL A 179 -4.15 14.77 -4.05
CA VAL A 179 -4.50 15.48 -5.30
C VAL A 179 -5.85 16.16 -5.10
N ASP A 180 -5.95 17.46 -5.39
CA ASP A 180 -7.19 18.23 -5.23
C ASP A 180 -7.85 18.11 -3.84
N ASN A 181 -7.03 18.03 -2.77
CA ASN A 181 -7.47 17.82 -1.38
C ASN A 181 -8.16 16.45 -1.13
N GLU A 182 -7.83 15.46 -1.95
CA GLU A 182 -8.25 14.06 -1.78
C GLU A 182 -7.04 13.12 -1.85
N PHE A 183 -7.13 11.97 -1.17
CA PHE A 183 -6.19 10.88 -1.35
C PHE A 183 -6.48 10.12 -2.64
N ARG A 184 -5.42 9.84 -3.41
CA ARG A 184 -5.47 8.98 -4.60
C ARG A 184 -4.30 8.02 -4.62
N TYR A 185 -4.56 6.78 -5.02
CA TYR A 185 -3.46 5.88 -5.40
C TYR A 185 -2.77 6.42 -6.65
N VAL A 186 -1.45 6.26 -6.70
CA VAL A 186 -0.65 6.61 -7.86
C VAL A 186 -0.39 5.33 -8.67
N PRO A 187 -0.75 5.27 -9.96
CA PRO A 187 -0.62 4.05 -10.76
C PRO A 187 0.84 3.82 -11.21
N ASN A 188 1.78 3.73 -10.28
CA ASN A 188 3.18 3.53 -10.61
C ASN A 188 3.42 2.07 -10.97
N GLY A 189 3.53 1.73 -12.26
CA GLY A 189 3.99 0.41 -12.67
C GLY A 189 5.36 0.09 -12.07
N SER A 190 5.68 -1.20 -11.95
CA SER A 190 7.00 -1.66 -11.55
C SER A 190 7.46 -2.80 -12.43
N ALA A 191 8.77 -2.98 -12.56
CA ALA A 191 9.36 -4.16 -13.15
C ALA A 191 10.13 -4.89 -12.05
N THR A 192 9.70 -6.11 -11.72
CA THR A 192 10.37 -6.91 -10.70
C THR A 192 11.24 -7.96 -11.35
N PHE A 193 12.45 -8.12 -10.82
CA PHE A 193 13.31 -9.24 -11.11
C PHE A 193 13.06 -10.38 -10.12
N GLU A 194 12.58 -11.53 -10.59
CA GLU A 194 12.53 -12.74 -9.76
C GLU A 194 13.64 -13.70 -10.20
N PRO A 195 14.79 -13.73 -9.52
CA PRO A 195 15.80 -14.74 -9.76
C PRO A 195 15.34 -16.07 -9.17
N THR A 196 14.66 -16.89 -9.96
CA THR A 196 14.56 -18.33 -9.67
C THR A 196 15.85 -19.03 -10.13
N PRO A 197 16.35 -20.05 -9.40
CA PRO A 197 17.51 -20.82 -9.86
C PRO A 197 17.27 -21.39 -11.26
N GLY A 198 18.01 -20.88 -12.26
CA GLY A 198 17.91 -21.31 -13.66
C GLY A 198 16.90 -20.53 -14.53
N ASN A 199 16.21 -19.53 -14.00
CA ASN A 199 15.31 -18.69 -14.80
C ASN A 199 15.31 -17.24 -14.29
N GLY A 200 15.86 -16.34 -15.10
CA GLY A 200 15.80 -14.89 -14.87
C GLY A 200 14.61 -14.31 -15.59
N ILE A 201 13.40 -14.54 -15.07
CA ILE A 201 12.20 -13.99 -15.68
C ILE A 201 12.01 -12.56 -15.17
N PHE A 202 11.87 -11.64 -16.12
CA PHE A 202 11.42 -10.28 -15.90
C PHE A 202 9.90 -10.27 -15.99
N PHE A 203 9.23 -9.68 -15.00
CA PHE A 203 7.80 -9.44 -15.07
C PHE A 203 7.52 -7.95 -14.99
N THR A 204 6.69 -7.47 -15.90
CA THR A 204 6.14 -6.11 -15.85
C THR A 204 4.85 -6.15 -15.05
N GLN A 205 4.76 -5.27 -14.07
CA GLN A 205 3.58 -5.05 -13.26
C GLN A 205 2.89 -3.77 -13.73
N HIS A 206 1.64 -3.91 -14.11
CA HIS A 206 0.76 -2.81 -14.49
C HIS A 206 -0.21 -2.57 -13.36
N PHE A 207 -0.42 -1.31 -13.00
CA PHE A 207 -1.43 -0.92 -12.00
C PHE A 207 -2.49 -0.03 -12.63
N ALA A 208 -3.72 -0.20 -12.16
CA ALA A 208 -4.81 0.74 -12.39
C ALA A 208 -5.40 1.16 -11.06
N THR A 209 -5.80 2.43 -10.97
CA THR A 209 -6.20 3.07 -9.71
C THR A 209 -7.58 3.66 -9.83
N GLY A 210 -8.27 3.68 -8.68
CA GLY A 210 -9.60 4.24 -8.53
C GLY A 210 -9.69 5.70 -8.93
N ILE A 211 -10.67 6.03 -9.74
CA ILE A 211 -11.01 7.42 -10.12
C ILE A 211 -12.48 7.72 -9.80
N GLY A 212 -12.85 9.00 -9.87
CA GLY A 212 -14.23 9.44 -9.75
C GLY A 212 -14.89 8.97 -8.45
N THR A 213 -15.93 8.13 -8.57
CA THR A 213 -16.71 7.66 -7.41
C THR A 213 -16.09 6.48 -6.68
N THR A 214 -14.97 5.93 -7.17
CA THR A 214 -14.33 4.75 -6.57
C THR A 214 -12.85 4.97 -6.26
N PRO A 215 -12.46 6.03 -5.53
CA PRO A 215 -11.05 6.41 -5.33
C PRO A 215 -10.22 5.37 -4.56
N GLY A 216 -10.88 4.50 -3.80
CA GLY A 216 -10.23 3.43 -3.04
C GLY A 216 -10.04 2.12 -3.83
N ALA A 217 -10.44 2.07 -5.09
CA ALA A 217 -10.24 0.89 -5.92
C ALA A 217 -8.77 0.80 -6.37
N PHE A 218 -8.27 -0.43 -6.49
CA PHE A 218 -6.91 -0.69 -6.96
C PHE A 218 -6.87 -2.01 -7.73
N ALA A 219 -6.16 -2.04 -8.84
CA ALA A 219 -5.95 -3.25 -9.61
C ALA A 219 -4.48 -3.42 -9.96
N ALA A 220 -4.03 -4.67 -9.96
CA ALA A 220 -2.70 -5.05 -10.41
C ALA A 220 -2.79 -6.20 -11.41
N PHE A 221 -1.98 -6.10 -12.46
CA PHE A 221 -1.84 -7.11 -13.50
C PHE A 221 -0.36 -7.40 -13.74
N ILE A 222 0.03 -8.67 -13.66
CA ILE A 222 1.41 -9.10 -13.92
C ILE A 222 1.43 -9.90 -15.23
N GLU A 223 1.96 -9.29 -16.28
CA GLU A 223 2.10 -9.93 -17.58
C GLU A 223 3.01 -11.17 -17.46
N GLY A 224 2.62 -12.28 -18.08
CA GLY A 224 3.37 -13.55 -18.04
C GLY A 224 3.12 -14.42 -16.80
N ARG A 225 2.49 -13.90 -15.73
CA ARG A 225 1.99 -14.72 -14.60
C ARG A 225 0.50 -15.03 -14.67
N GLN A 226 -0.22 -14.38 -15.59
CA GLN A 226 -1.69 -14.40 -15.63
C GLN A 226 -2.29 -14.10 -14.25
N GLN A 227 -1.64 -13.18 -13.54
CA GLN A 227 -2.08 -12.76 -12.24
C GLN A 227 -2.83 -11.44 -12.38
N GLN A 228 -4.11 -11.48 -12.04
CA GLN A 228 -4.96 -10.30 -11.94
C GLN A 228 -5.50 -10.16 -10.51
N LEU A 229 -5.41 -8.95 -9.99
CA LEU A 229 -5.88 -8.58 -8.67
C LEU A 229 -6.78 -7.35 -8.82
N LEU A 230 -7.95 -7.40 -8.19
CA LEU A 230 -8.85 -6.27 -8.10
C LEU A 230 -9.28 -6.09 -6.65
N PHE A 231 -8.94 -4.96 -6.05
CA PHE A 231 -9.46 -4.50 -4.76
C PHE A 231 -10.54 -3.47 -5.03
N VAL A 232 -11.74 -3.72 -4.53
CA VAL A 232 -12.89 -2.87 -4.78
C VAL A 232 -12.91 -1.69 -3.80
N HIS A 233 -13.41 -0.54 -4.26
CA HIS A 233 -13.66 0.58 -3.37
C HIS A 233 -14.66 0.18 -2.26
N GLY A 234 -14.31 0.50 -1.01
CA GLY A 234 -15.12 0.19 0.18
C GLY A 234 -14.77 -1.13 0.85
N GLU A 235 -14.20 -2.09 0.12
CA GLU A 235 -13.76 -3.40 0.66
C GLU A 235 -12.29 -3.71 0.31
N PRO A 236 -11.33 -2.84 0.69
CA PRO A 236 -9.93 -2.97 0.29
C PRO A 236 -9.18 -4.15 0.93
N TRP A 237 -9.78 -4.85 1.89
CA TRP A 237 -9.11 -5.92 2.65
C TRP A 237 -9.02 -7.24 1.89
N GLU A 238 -9.81 -7.43 0.84
CA GLU A 238 -9.83 -8.65 0.04
C GLU A 238 -9.91 -8.30 -1.45
N HIS A 239 -9.16 -9.02 -2.28
CA HIS A 239 -9.29 -8.88 -3.72
C HIS A 239 -10.41 -9.78 -4.24
N VAL A 240 -11.15 -9.31 -5.23
CA VAL A 240 -12.20 -10.09 -5.90
C VAL A 240 -11.62 -10.83 -7.10
N PRO A 241 -12.08 -12.05 -7.38
CA PRO A 241 -11.61 -12.81 -8.53
C PRO A 241 -12.15 -12.19 -9.82
N VAL A 242 -11.25 -11.89 -10.75
CA VAL A 242 -11.57 -11.46 -12.12
C VAL A 242 -10.77 -12.33 -13.08
N GLN A 243 -11.30 -12.62 -14.26
CA GLN A 243 -10.54 -13.24 -15.35
C GLN A 243 -10.28 -12.18 -16.42
N ALA A 244 -9.01 -11.92 -16.70
CA ALA A 244 -8.56 -10.96 -17.70
C ALA A 244 -7.21 -11.41 -18.26
N GLU A 245 -6.99 -11.21 -19.55
CA GLU A 245 -5.72 -11.48 -20.24
C GLU A 245 -4.89 -10.21 -20.44
N THR A 246 -5.49 -9.03 -20.21
CA THR A 246 -4.85 -7.72 -20.33
C THR A 246 -5.30 -6.77 -19.22
N MET A 247 -4.57 -5.66 -19.03
CA MET A 247 -4.98 -4.62 -18.09
C MET A 247 -6.29 -3.95 -18.55
N GLU A 248 -6.50 -3.77 -19.85
CA GLU A 248 -7.73 -3.20 -20.41
C GLU A 248 -8.94 -4.10 -20.12
N GLU A 249 -8.79 -5.42 -20.25
CA GLU A 249 -9.83 -6.38 -19.88
C GLU A 249 -10.11 -6.35 -18.37
N LEU A 250 -9.07 -6.24 -17.53
CA LEU A 250 -9.23 -6.13 -16.08
C LEU A 250 -10.00 -4.86 -15.69
N ILE A 251 -9.68 -3.72 -16.30
CA ILE A 251 -10.39 -2.45 -16.10
C ILE A 251 -11.85 -2.57 -16.55
N SER A 252 -12.08 -3.17 -17.72
CA SER A 252 -13.43 -3.37 -18.26
C SER A 252 -14.27 -4.27 -17.35
N ALA A 253 -13.70 -5.37 -16.88
CA ALA A 253 -14.35 -6.29 -15.95
C ALA A 253 -14.63 -5.63 -14.58
N ALA A 254 -13.72 -4.78 -14.08
CA ALA A 254 -13.94 -4.03 -12.86
C ALA A 254 -15.15 -3.07 -12.98
N ALA A 255 -15.31 -2.43 -14.14
CA ALA A 255 -16.46 -1.58 -14.42
C ALA A 255 -17.76 -2.37 -14.54
N GLU A 256 -17.77 -3.45 -15.32
CA GLU A 256 -18.98 -4.23 -15.62
C GLU A 256 -19.47 -5.07 -14.42
N LEU A 257 -18.56 -5.72 -13.70
CA LEU A 257 -18.90 -6.68 -12.65
C LEU A 257 -18.98 -6.04 -11.26
N HIS A 258 -18.21 -4.97 -11.02
CA HIS A 258 -18.04 -4.39 -9.70
C HIS A 258 -18.36 -2.88 -9.62
N ASN A 259 -18.85 -2.28 -10.71
CA ASN A 259 -19.16 -0.85 -10.81
C ASN A 259 -17.98 0.05 -10.40
N GLN A 260 -16.74 -0.38 -10.70
CA GLN A 260 -15.52 0.38 -10.38
C GLN A 260 -15.07 1.24 -11.56
N GLN A 261 -14.62 2.45 -11.28
CA GLN A 261 -13.96 3.32 -12.24
C GLN A 261 -12.45 3.27 -11.97
N LEU A 262 -11.70 2.72 -12.93
CA LEU A 262 -10.25 2.57 -12.85
C LEU A 262 -9.58 3.28 -14.03
N ALA A 263 -8.40 3.84 -13.78
CA ALA A 263 -7.48 4.30 -14.82
C ALA A 263 -6.09 3.69 -14.60
N ALA A 264 -5.53 3.10 -15.65
CA ALA A 264 -4.13 2.71 -15.68
C ALA A 264 -3.23 3.95 -15.71
N ALA A 265 -1.96 3.79 -15.35
CA ALA A 265 -0.96 4.78 -15.74
C ALA A 265 -0.98 4.89 -17.27
N GLU A 266 -1.05 6.12 -17.77
CA GLU A 266 -0.71 6.33 -19.17
C GLU A 266 0.73 5.84 -19.34
N PRO A 267 1.03 4.99 -20.35
CA PRO A 267 2.40 4.67 -20.66
C PRO A 267 3.12 6.00 -20.84
N PRO A 268 4.29 6.21 -20.22
CA PRO A 268 5.00 7.46 -20.40
C PRO A 268 5.13 7.65 -21.91
N ASP A 269 4.54 8.73 -22.44
CA ASP A 269 4.79 9.16 -23.79
C ASP A 269 6.30 9.03 -24.00
N SER A 270 6.70 8.52 -25.16
CA SER A 270 8.08 8.23 -25.55
C SER A 270 8.97 9.48 -25.65
N GLN A 271 8.96 10.35 -24.64
CA GLN A 271 9.70 11.59 -24.50
C GLN A 271 11.15 11.35 -24.03
N TRP A 272 11.55 10.08 -23.90
CA TRP A 272 12.94 9.66 -23.68
C TRP A 272 13.54 8.92 -24.89
N GLN A 273 13.05 9.20 -26.12
CA GLN A 273 13.76 8.84 -27.35
C GLN A 273 14.71 9.95 -27.80
#